data_AF-A0A7V8BFK8-F1
#
_entry.id   AF-A0A7V8BFK8-F1
#
_cell.length_a   1.000
_cell.length_b   1.000
_cell.length_c   1.000
_cell.angle_alpha   90.00
_cell.angle_beta   90.00
_cell.angle_gamma   90.00
#
_symmetry.space_group_name_H-M   'P 1'
#
loop_
_entity.id
_entity.type
_entity.pdbx_description
1 polymer ?
#
loop_
_entity_poly.entity_id
_entity_poly.type
_entity_poly.pdbx_seq_one_letter_code
_entity_poly.pdbx_strand_id
1 'polypeptide(L)'
;MKVVTLAGAAAAAMLAGWASAAAPDWSKAPQRKIKVFYPGQASLEWVLNKPDHSAVPDILEKKRSCAKCHEGDANEIGEKIVAAKPVGSSKSVLEPKPIAGKVGWLPVVFQAAHDGENVYFRFEWVPPKVGDVKMDKKNEMKLTMLFDGGGSVEGSELNGCWATCHDDLRSMGKQKDDKRTKYIKSPDMGGGKFYDLMQFRSGEKKPFDGHVADQRVAEGGKALLKADGVKEGNKWVVVFTRKLAGAATGDHAIVPGKTYNFGFAIHEDHTEARYHYVSLGYQFGLDKAVDNVKNYYNVAKQ
;
A
#
# COMPACT_ATOMS: atom_id res chain seq x y z
N MET A 1 37.20 59.17 26.90
CA MET A 1 36.55 58.13 26.06
C MET A 1 37.06 56.77 26.47
N LYS A 2 36.21 55.97 27.13
CA LYS A 2 36.49 54.57 27.47
C LYS A 2 36.10 53.71 26.26
N VAL A 3 37.04 52.95 25.71
CA VAL A 3 36.71 51.87 24.77
C VAL A 3 36.74 50.57 25.55
N VAL A 4 35.56 49.99 25.73
CA VAL A 4 35.34 48.69 26.38
C VAL A 4 35.51 47.61 25.31
N THR A 5 36.45 46.70 25.53
CA THR A 5 36.59 45.45 24.78
C THR A 5 35.53 44.46 25.25
N LEU A 6 34.58 44.14 24.37
CA LEU A 6 33.66 43.01 24.54
C LEU A 6 34.26 41.78 23.85
N ALA A 7 34.68 40.81 24.65
CA ALA A 7 35.01 39.47 24.20
C ALA A 7 33.72 38.73 23.85
N GLY A 8 33.51 38.41 22.57
CA GLY A 8 32.41 37.58 22.10
C GLY A 8 32.68 36.12 22.42
N ALA A 9 31.87 35.52 23.28
CA ALA A 9 31.80 34.07 23.45
C ALA A 9 31.14 33.46 22.20
N ALA A 10 31.89 32.68 21.43
CA ALA A 10 31.35 31.87 20.35
C ALA A 10 30.54 30.72 20.95
N ALA A 11 29.21 30.79 20.83
CA ALA A 11 28.32 29.67 21.12
C ALA A 11 28.55 28.59 20.07
N ALA A 12 29.16 27.47 20.48
CA ALA A 12 29.22 26.27 19.67
C ALA A 12 27.80 25.71 19.50
N ALA A 13 27.22 25.94 18.33
CA ALA A 13 25.97 25.30 17.93
C ALA A 13 26.24 23.78 17.81
N MET A 14 25.76 23.01 18.78
CA MET A 14 25.64 21.56 18.62
C MET A 14 24.58 21.28 17.56
N LEU A 15 25.04 21.10 16.31
CA LEU A 15 24.30 20.37 15.31
C LEU A 15 24.24 18.91 15.79
N ALA A 16 23.19 18.57 16.54
CA ALA A 16 22.80 17.20 16.75
C ALA A 16 22.45 16.61 15.38
N GLY A 17 23.45 16.07 14.69
CA GLY A 17 23.26 15.28 13.49
C GLY A 17 22.35 14.13 13.84
N TRP A 18 21.15 14.10 13.26
CA TRP A 18 20.37 12.87 13.18
C TRP A 18 21.23 11.87 12.42
N ALA A 19 21.91 10.99 13.16
CA ALA A 19 22.55 9.83 12.58
C ALA A 19 21.47 9.10 11.78
N SER A 20 21.53 9.20 10.46
CA SER A 20 20.65 8.41 9.60
C SER A 20 21.02 6.95 9.86
N ALA A 21 20.13 6.22 10.51
CA ALA A 21 20.27 4.78 10.66
C ALA A 21 20.64 4.17 9.31
N ALA A 22 21.66 3.32 9.29
CA ALA A 22 22.10 2.65 8.08
C ALA A 22 20.92 1.85 7.50
N ALA A 23 20.80 1.81 6.17
CA ALA A 23 19.75 1.02 5.52
C ALA A 23 19.88 -0.47 5.92
N PRO A 24 18.77 -1.21 6.05
CA PRO A 24 18.82 -2.63 6.35
C PRO A 24 19.68 -3.42 5.36
N ASP A 25 20.26 -4.52 5.84
CA ASP A 25 20.93 -5.51 4.99
C ASP A 25 19.86 -6.37 4.28
N TRP A 26 19.46 -5.92 3.09
CA TRP A 26 18.45 -6.59 2.28
C TRP A 26 18.81 -8.02 1.87
N SER A 27 20.08 -8.43 1.97
CA SER A 27 20.46 -9.82 1.72
C SER A 27 20.00 -10.78 2.83
N LYS A 28 19.74 -10.24 4.04
CA LYS A 28 19.29 -11.00 5.23
C LYS A 28 17.77 -10.91 5.44
N ALA A 29 17.10 -9.92 4.86
CA ALA A 29 15.65 -9.78 4.95
C ALA A 29 14.95 -10.84 4.07
N PRO A 30 14.03 -11.67 4.61
CA PRO A 30 13.29 -12.66 3.84
C PRO A 30 12.59 -12.04 2.62
N GLN A 31 12.64 -12.70 1.47
CA GLN A 31 11.92 -12.23 0.29
C GLN A 31 10.55 -12.89 0.20
N ARG A 32 9.51 -12.07 0.01
CA ARG A 32 8.18 -12.55 -0.40
C ARG A 32 7.88 -12.10 -1.82
N LYS A 33 7.56 -13.05 -2.70
CA LYS A 33 7.06 -12.74 -4.05
C LYS A 33 5.55 -12.56 -3.99
N ILE A 34 5.09 -11.33 -4.16
CA ILE A 34 3.68 -10.95 -4.14
C ILE A 34 3.23 -10.72 -5.58
N LYS A 35 2.18 -11.41 -6.00
CA LYS A 35 1.48 -11.09 -7.25
C LYS A 35 0.56 -9.90 -6.99
N VAL A 36 0.81 -8.79 -7.67
CA VAL A 36 -0.17 -7.72 -7.80
C VAL A 36 -0.86 -7.86 -9.14
N PHE A 37 -2.17 -7.68 -9.19
CA PHE A 37 -2.95 -7.87 -10.41
C PHE A 37 -3.85 -6.66 -10.67
N TYR A 38 -4.24 -6.50 -11.94
CA TYR A 38 -5.16 -5.46 -12.35
C TYR A 38 -6.60 -5.87 -12.00
N PRO A 39 -7.28 -5.17 -11.07
CA PRO A 39 -8.58 -5.61 -10.55
C PRO A 39 -9.76 -5.09 -11.38
N GLY A 40 -9.53 -4.25 -12.39
CA GLY A 40 -10.60 -3.58 -13.15
C GLY A 40 -11.51 -2.80 -12.20
N GLN A 41 -12.79 -3.18 -12.16
CA GLN A 41 -13.80 -2.59 -11.28
C GLN A 41 -14.32 -3.55 -10.20
N ALA A 42 -13.52 -4.53 -9.77
CA ALA A 42 -13.86 -5.42 -8.65
C ALA A 42 -13.85 -4.68 -7.31
N SER A 43 -14.90 -3.89 -7.01
CA SER A 43 -15.10 -3.28 -5.69
C SER A 43 -15.42 -4.31 -4.62
N LEU A 44 -15.42 -3.90 -3.35
CA LEU A 44 -15.85 -4.77 -2.26
C LEU A 44 -17.30 -5.24 -2.44
N GLU A 45 -18.20 -4.39 -2.93
CA GLU A 45 -19.59 -4.77 -3.24
C GLU A 45 -19.65 -5.89 -4.27
N TRP A 46 -18.82 -5.82 -5.32
CA TRP A 46 -18.76 -6.88 -6.33
C TRP A 46 -18.16 -8.17 -5.74
N VAL A 47 -17.07 -8.07 -4.98
CA VAL A 47 -16.41 -9.23 -4.34
C VAL A 47 -17.35 -9.94 -3.36
N LEU A 48 -18.23 -9.20 -2.70
CA LEU A 48 -19.22 -9.72 -1.77
C LEU A 48 -20.57 -10.05 -2.42
N ASN A 49 -20.70 -9.89 -3.75
CA ASN A 49 -21.90 -10.22 -4.47
C ASN A 49 -21.91 -11.70 -4.89
N LYS A 50 -22.67 -12.53 -4.18
CA LYS A 50 -22.74 -13.99 -4.38
C LYS A 50 -23.02 -14.43 -5.83
N PRO A 51 -23.91 -13.79 -6.61
CA PRO A 51 -24.11 -14.12 -8.03
C PRO A 51 -22.88 -13.92 -8.91
N ASP A 52 -22.02 -12.95 -8.60
CA ASP A 52 -20.83 -12.65 -9.40
C ASP A 52 -19.58 -13.39 -8.89
N HIS A 53 -19.50 -13.59 -7.57
CA HIS A 53 -18.37 -14.21 -6.90
C HIS A 53 -18.81 -15.41 -6.05
N SER A 54 -18.57 -16.62 -6.55
CA SER A 54 -19.03 -17.85 -5.91
C SER A 54 -18.40 -18.13 -4.54
N ALA A 55 -17.26 -17.52 -4.23
CA ALA A 55 -16.53 -17.72 -2.97
C ALA A 55 -17.04 -16.85 -1.80
N VAL A 56 -18.12 -16.09 -1.97
CA VAL A 56 -18.71 -15.26 -0.90
C VAL A 56 -19.00 -16.04 0.39
N PRO A 57 -19.59 -17.25 0.37
CA PRO A 57 -19.77 -18.05 1.59
C PRO A 57 -18.44 -18.41 2.26
N ASP A 58 -17.40 -18.73 1.48
CA ASP A 58 -16.07 -19.04 2.03
C ASP A 58 -15.45 -17.80 2.72
N ILE A 59 -15.70 -16.60 2.20
CA ILE A 59 -15.25 -15.35 2.83
C ILE A 59 -16.04 -15.07 4.11
N LEU A 60 -17.37 -15.01 4.04
CA LEU A 60 -18.20 -14.51 5.13
C LEU A 60 -18.40 -15.52 6.26
N GLU A 61 -18.62 -16.79 5.91
CA GLU A 61 -18.97 -17.86 6.85
C GLU A 61 -17.71 -18.61 7.33
N LYS A 62 -16.78 -18.92 6.41
CA LYS A 62 -15.55 -19.67 6.75
C LYS A 62 -14.35 -18.76 7.04
N LYS A 63 -14.54 -17.44 7.02
CA LYS A 63 -13.48 -16.44 7.31
C LYS A 63 -12.21 -16.68 6.50
N ARG A 64 -12.37 -17.07 5.23
CA ARG A 64 -11.23 -17.31 4.34
C ARG A 64 -10.79 -15.99 3.70
N SER A 65 -9.52 -15.63 3.90
CA SER A 65 -8.96 -14.41 3.31
C SER A 65 -8.88 -14.50 1.77
N CYS A 66 -8.93 -13.35 1.09
CA CYS A 66 -8.77 -13.28 -0.36
C CYS A 66 -7.45 -13.91 -0.81
N ALA A 67 -6.35 -13.71 -0.06
CA ALA A 67 -5.06 -14.32 -0.33
C ALA A 67 -5.11 -15.85 -0.30
N LYS A 68 -5.88 -16.44 0.63
CA LYS A 68 -6.00 -17.89 0.75
C LYS A 68 -6.66 -18.54 -0.47
N CYS A 69 -7.56 -17.83 -1.15
CA CYS A 69 -8.17 -18.28 -2.41
C CYS A 69 -7.30 -17.92 -3.63
N HIS A 70 -6.78 -16.69 -3.69
CA HIS A 70 -6.33 -16.10 -4.94
C HIS A 70 -4.81 -15.96 -5.12
N GLU A 71 -3.98 -16.29 -4.13
CA GLU A 71 -2.52 -16.23 -4.31
C GLU A 71 -2.04 -17.15 -5.46
N GLY A 72 -2.76 -18.25 -5.68
CA GLY A 72 -2.53 -19.17 -6.79
C GLY A 72 -2.89 -18.61 -8.17
N ASP A 73 -3.99 -17.86 -8.29
CA ASP A 73 -4.63 -17.53 -9.58
C ASP A 73 -4.73 -16.03 -9.90
N ALA A 74 -4.26 -15.13 -9.02
CA ALA A 74 -4.38 -13.68 -9.21
C ALA A 74 -3.86 -13.18 -10.57
N ASN A 75 -2.82 -13.82 -11.11
CA ASN A 75 -2.30 -13.54 -12.44
C ASN A 75 -3.33 -13.84 -13.55
N GLU A 76 -4.00 -14.99 -13.48
CA GLU A 76 -5.02 -15.39 -14.46
C GLU A 76 -6.25 -14.48 -14.39
N ILE A 77 -6.63 -14.05 -13.18
CA ILE A 77 -7.70 -13.08 -12.98
C ILE A 77 -7.34 -11.76 -13.67
N GLY A 78 -6.16 -11.23 -13.39
CA GLY A 78 -5.69 -9.99 -14.04
C GLY A 78 -5.64 -10.09 -15.57
N GLU A 79 -5.15 -11.21 -16.10
CA GLU A 79 -5.09 -11.49 -17.55
C GLU A 79 -6.48 -11.54 -18.20
N LYS A 80 -7.46 -12.17 -17.53
CA LYS A 80 -8.86 -12.17 -18.02
C LYS A 80 -9.45 -10.77 -18.02
N ILE A 81 -9.21 -9.98 -16.96
CA ILE A 81 -9.75 -8.63 -16.83
C ILE A 81 -9.20 -7.71 -17.93
N VAL A 82 -7.88 -7.69 -18.18
CA VAL A 82 -7.31 -6.85 -19.26
C VAL A 82 -7.71 -7.33 -20.66
N ALA A 83 -8.10 -8.60 -20.80
CA ALA A 83 -8.67 -9.15 -22.04
C ALA A 83 -10.18 -8.93 -22.18
N ALA A 84 -10.81 -8.13 -21.30
CA ALA A 84 -12.27 -7.94 -21.23
C ALA A 84 -13.05 -9.26 -21.18
N LYS A 85 -12.52 -10.27 -20.47
CA LYS A 85 -13.22 -11.53 -20.22
C LYS A 85 -13.89 -11.49 -18.84
N PRO A 86 -15.07 -12.11 -18.67
CA PRO A 86 -15.66 -12.29 -17.36
C PRO A 86 -14.75 -13.10 -16.43
N VAL A 87 -14.85 -12.84 -15.13
CA VAL A 87 -14.16 -13.59 -14.08
C VAL A 87 -15.16 -14.04 -13.01
N GLY A 88 -14.79 -15.05 -12.23
CA GLY A 88 -15.69 -15.66 -11.25
C GLY A 88 -16.91 -16.29 -11.95
N SER A 89 -18.09 -16.04 -11.39
CA SER A 89 -19.38 -16.43 -11.97
C SER A 89 -20.09 -15.26 -12.66
N SER A 90 -19.43 -14.10 -12.74
CA SER A 90 -20.03 -12.89 -13.27
C SER A 90 -20.32 -13.00 -14.77
N LYS A 91 -21.43 -12.38 -15.17
CA LYS A 91 -21.81 -12.22 -16.59
C LYS A 91 -21.30 -10.90 -17.17
N SER A 92 -20.81 -9.99 -16.33
CA SER A 92 -20.26 -8.70 -16.74
C SER A 92 -18.74 -8.76 -16.84
N VAL A 93 -18.18 -7.85 -17.62
CA VAL A 93 -16.74 -7.64 -17.71
C VAL A 93 -16.34 -6.57 -16.69
N LEU A 94 -15.33 -6.86 -15.88
CA LEU A 94 -14.85 -5.91 -14.86
C LEU A 94 -14.07 -4.75 -15.46
N GLU A 95 -13.58 -4.89 -16.69
CA GLU A 95 -12.96 -3.81 -17.43
C GLU A 95 -13.71 -3.60 -18.76
N PRO A 96 -14.69 -2.67 -18.81
CA PRO A 96 -15.42 -2.39 -20.02
C PRO A 96 -14.60 -1.60 -21.06
N LYS A 97 -13.50 -0.95 -20.65
CA LYS A 97 -12.62 -0.19 -21.55
C LYS A 97 -11.15 -0.53 -21.27
N PRO A 98 -10.66 -1.72 -21.67
CA PRO A 98 -9.29 -2.11 -21.41
C PRO A 98 -8.28 -1.14 -22.02
N ILE A 99 -7.22 -0.85 -21.28
CA ILE A 99 -6.09 -0.09 -21.78
C ILE A 99 -5.29 -0.99 -22.71
N ALA A 100 -5.09 -0.56 -23.96
CA ALA A 100 -4.35 -1.32 -24.96
C ALA A 100 -2.94 -1.66 -24.45
N GLY A 101 -2.55 -2.93 -24.58
CA GLY A 101 -1.24 -3.42 -24.15
C GLY A 101 -1.04 -3.52 -22.63
N LYS A 102 -2.06 -3.23 -21.80
CA LYS A 102 -1.93 -3.34 -20.35
C LYS A 102 -1.71 -4.80 -19.93
N VAL A 103 -0.66 -5.01 -19.15
CA VAL A 103 -0.36 -6.32 -18.55
C VAL A 103 -1.35 -6.59 -17.42
N GLY A 104 -1.78 -7.84 -17.26
CA GLY A 104 -2.78 -8.23 -16.26
C GLY A 104 -2.25 -8.23 -14.82
N TRP A 105 -0.93 -8.41 -14.62
CA TRP A 105 -0.34 -8.57 -13.30
C TRP A 105 1.18 -8.33 -13.32
N LEU A 106 1.77 -8.14 -12.14
CA LEU A 106 3.21 -7.99 -11.93
C LEU A 106 3.68 -8.85 -10.74
N PRO A 107 4.84 -9.52 -10.84
CA PRO A 107 5.52 -10.04 -9.66
C PRO A 107 6.28 -8.92 -8.95
N VAL A 108 6.01 -8.74 -7.66
CA VAL A 108 6.69 -7.76 -6.80
C VAL A 108 7.43 -8.52 -5.71
N VAL A 109 8.73 -8.27 -5.56
CA VAL A 109 9.50 -8.73 -4.41
C VAL A 109 9.29 -7.74 -3.27
N PHE A 110 8.77 -8.24 -2.17
CA PHE A 110 8.57 -7.50 -0.93
C PHE A 110 9.55 -7.98 0.14
N GLN A 111 10.18 -7.03 0.81
CA GLN A 111 11.03 -7.25 1.98
C GLN A 111 10.73 -6.18 3.01
N ALA A 112 10.91 -6.53 4.27
CA ALA A 112 10.82 -5.60 5.38
C ALA A 112 11.77 -5.99 6.51
N ALA A 113 12.24 -4.98 7.23
CA ALA A 113 13.09 -5.08 8.41
C ALA A 113 12.83 -3.88 9.33
N HIS A 114 13.33 -3.90 10.56
CA HIS A 114 13.30 -2.73 11.45
C HIS A 114 14.59 -2.62 12.26
N ASP A 115 14.97 -1.43 12.70
CA ASP A 115 16.14 -1.19 13.58
C ASP A 115 15.74 -1.07 15.07
N GLY A 116 14.43 -1.05 15.34
CA GLY A 116 13.85 -0.84 16.68
C GLY A 116 13.32 0.57 16.92
N GLU A 117 13.63 1.52 16.04
CA GLU A 117 13.04 2.86 15.99
C GLU A 117 12.19 3.04 14.72
N ASN A 118 12.69 2.55 13.58
CA ASN A 118 12.12 2.64 12.26
C ASN A 118 11.86 1.25 11.67
N VAL A 119 10.79 1.15 10.89
CA VAL A 119 10.51 0.04 9.98
C VAL A 119 10.79 0.47 8.54
N TYR A 120 11.27 -0.49 7.77
CA TYR A 120 11.62 -0.33 6.37
C TYR A 120 10.81 -1.30 5.54
N PHE A 121 10.17 -0.81 4.48
CA PHE A 121 9.45 -1.63 3.51
C PHE A 121 10.06 -1.44 2.13
N ARG A 122 10.61 -2.50 1.55
CA ARG A 122 11.24 -2.52 0.23
C ARG A 122 10.38 -3.28 -0.77
N PHE A 123 10.18 -2.67 -1.92
CA PHE A 123 9.43 -3.20 -3.05
C PHE A 123 10.32 -3.16 -4.28
N GLU A 124 10.39 -4.27 -5.00
CA GLU A 124 11.14 -4.37 -6.25
C GLU A 124 10.31 -5.06 -7.32
N TRP A 125 10.22 -4.47 -8.50
CA TRP A 125 9.53 -5.05 -9.64
C TRP A 125 10.08 -4.53 -10.97
N VAL A 126 9.82 -5.27 -12.05
CA VAL A 126 10.06 -4.80 -13.41
C VAL A 126 8.80 -4.05 -13.87
N PRO A 127 8.85 -2.74 -14.19
CA PRO A 127 7.71 -2.03 -14.73
C PRO A 127 7.25 -2.68 -16.05
N PRO A 128 5.94 -2.82 -16.29
CA PRO A 128 5.44 -3.33 -17.55
C PRO A 128 5.68 -2.28 -18.64
N LYS A 129 5.93 -2.73 -19.88
CA LYS A 129 5.90 -1.85 -21.05
C LYS A 129 4.45 -1.60 -21.41
N VAL A 130 3.91 -0.41 -21.15
CA VAL A 130 2.53 -0.08 -21.51
C VAL A 130 2.49 1.35 -22.08
N GLY A 131 1.55 1.55 -23.01
CA GLY A 131 0.75 2.77 -23.23
C GLY A 131 1.42 4.10 -23.59
N ASP A 132 0.87 4.79 -24.60
CA ASP A 132 1.17 6.22 -24.83
C ASP A 132 0.29 7.16 -23.98
N VAL A 133 -0.70 6.62 -23.26
CA VAL A 133 -1.72 7.41 -22.55
C VAL A 133 -1.25 7.76 -21.14
N LYS A 134 -0.85 9.01 -20.93
CA LYS A 134 -0.42 9.52 -19.63
C LYS A 134 -1.57 10.19 -18.87
N MET A 135 -2.16 9.47 -17.92
CA MET A 135 -3.23 10.00 -17.06
C MET A 135 -2.64 10.96 -16.00
N ASP A 136 -1.62 10.50 -15.27
CA ASP A 136 -0.80 11.29 -14.36
C ASP A 136 0.49 11.74 -15.07
N LYS A 137 0.48 12.96 -15.62
CA LYS A 137 1.63 13.52 -16.33
C LYS A 137 2.84 13.77 -15.42
N LYS A 138 2.64 13.90 -14.10
CA LYS A 138 3.72 14.22 -13.16
C LYS A 138 4.47 12.96 -12.74
N ASN A 139 3.75 11.85 -12.57
CA ASN A 139 4.30 10.64 -12.00
C ASN A 139 4.23 9.49 -13.01
N GLU A 140 5.40 8.99 -13.43
CA GLU A 140 5.49 7.75 -14.20
C GLU A 140 4.92 6.57 -13.40
N MET A 141 5.10 6.58 -12.09
CA MET A 141 4.59 5.54 -11.20
C MET A 141 4.26 6.11 -9.82
N LYS A 142 3.32 5.46 -9.13
CA LYS A 142 3.04 5.66 -7.70
C LYS A 142 2.93 4.30 -6.99
N LEU A 143 3.56 4.17 -5.84
CA LEU A 143 3.41 3.01 -4.95
C LEU A 143 2.70 3.46 -3.68
N THR A 144 1.59 2.82 -3.33
CA THR A 144 0.83 3.12 -2.10
C THR A 144 0.74 1.87 -1.27
N MET A 145 1.12 1.93 0.00
CA MET A 145 0.85 0.88 0.98
C MET A 145 -0.17 1.39 1.99
N LEU A 146 -1.16 0.56 2.31
CA LEU A 146 -2.08 0.82 3.42
C LEU A 146 -1.97 -0.30 4.43
N PHE A 147 -2.07 0.03 5.72
CA PHE A 147 -2.22 -0.95 6.77
C PHE A 147 -3.16 -0.44 7.86
N ASP A 148 -3.89 -1.36 8.50
CA ASP A 148 -4.86 -1.00 9.53
C ASP A 148 -4.21 -0.98 10.93
N GLY A 149 -4.97 -0.60 11.95
CA GLY A 149 -4.51 -0.57 13.34
C GLY A 149 -4.43 -1.94 14.00
N GLY A 150 -4.23 -3.02 13.23
CA GLY A 150 -4.14 -4.41 13.68
C GLY A 150 -5.48 -5.04 14.05
N GLY A 151 -6.36 -5.15 13.06
CA GLY A 151 -7.74 -5.62 13.18
C GLY A 151 -8.75 -4.54 13.53
N SER A 152 -8.37 -3.26 13.47
CA SER A 152 -9.27 -2.14 13.84
C SER A 152 -10.31 -1.84 12.76
N VAL A 153 -9.98 -2.15 11.50
CA VAL A 153 -10.94 -2.05 10.40
C VAL A 153 -11.59 -3.41 10.17
N GLU A 154 -12.91 -3.44 10.22
CA GLU A 154 -13.71 -4.64 10.05
C GLU A 154 -13.42 -5.37 8.73
N GLY A 155 -13.11 -6.66 8.82
CA GLY A 155 -12.81 -7.52 7.67
C GLY A 155 -11.46 -7.26 7.01
N SER A 156 -10.60 -6.42 7.60
CA SER A 156 -9.24 -6.16 7.10
C SER A 156 -8.37 -7.42 7.07
N GLU A 157 -8.61 -8.37 7.97
CA GLU A 157 -7.95 -9.68 8.02
C GLU A 157 -8.33 -10.59 6.84
N LEU A 158 -9.50 -10.36 6.25
CA LEU A 158 -9.99 -11.12 5.11
C LEU A 158 -9.62 -10.45 3.78
N ASN A 159 -9.88 -9.15 3.71
CA ASN A 159 -9.93 -8.41 2.45
C ASN A 159 -8.75 -7.44 2.30
N GLY A 160 -7.96 -7.19 3.36
CA GLY A 160 -6.93 -6.17 3.37
C GLY A 160 -7.48 -4.82 2.90
N CYS A 161 -6.73 -4.15 2.02
CA CYS A 161 -7.09 -2.84 1.49
C CYS A 161 -8.37 -2.81 0.64
N TRP A 162 -8.97 -3.95 0.28
CA TRP A 162 -10.25 -3.96 -0.43
C TRP A 162 -11.39 -3.33 0.37
N ALA A 163 -11.27 -3.32 1.70
CA ALA A 163 -12.19 -2.60 2.59
C ALA A 163 -12.36 -1.11 2.24
N THR A 164 -11.43 -0.56 1.44
CA THR A 164 -11.41 0.84 1.00
C THR A 164 -11.97 1.08 -0.41
N CYS A 165 -12.29 0.01 -1.14
CA CYS A 165 -12.61 0.03 -2.58
C CYS A 165 -14.11 -0.16 -2.81
N HIS A 166 -14.77 0.88 -3.29
CA HIS A 166 -16.22 0.90 -3.47
C HIS A 166 -16.61 1.15 -4.94
N ASP A 167 -17.80 0.72 -5.34
CA ASP A 167 -18.29 0.85 -6.73
C ASP A 167 -18.62 2.30 -7.14
N ASP A 168 -18.75 3.20 -6.16
CA ASP A 168 -19.07 4.62 -6.31
C ASP A 168 -17.87 5.56 -6.26
N LEU A 169 -16.65 5.00 -6.16
CA LEU A 169 -15.42 5.79 -6.22
C LEU A 169 -15.26 6.42 -7.62
N ARG A 170 -14.48 7.51 -7.68
CA ARG A 170 -14.11 8.10 -8.96
C ARG A 170 -13.54 7.05 -9.91
N SER A 171 -13.86 7.18 -11.19
CA SER A 171 -13.58 6.27 -12.30
C SER A 171 -14.27 4.90 -12.27
N MET A 172 -15.01 4.54 -11.21
CA MET A 172 -15.75 3.27 -11.10
C MET A 172 -17.15 3.35 -11.72
N GLY A 173 -17.80 2.20 -11.92
CA GLY A 173 -19.01 2.05 -12.72
C GLY A 173 -20.26 2.69 -12.12
N LYS A 174 -20.31 2.94 -10.80
CA LYS A 174 -21.40 3.66 -10.13
C LYS A 174 -20.99 5.03 -9.61
N GLN A 175 -19.88 5.58 -10.10
CA GLN A 175 -19.43 6.92 -9.76
C GLN A 175 -20.56 7.95 -9.97
N LYS A 176 -20.77 8.80 -8.96
CA LYS A 176 -21.61 10.01 -9.04
C LYS A 176 -20.85 11.30 -8.79
N ASP A 177 -19.67 11.19 -8.18
CA ASP A 177 -18.79 12.30 -7.80
C ASP A 177 -17.36 11.94 -8.23
N ASP A 178 -16.74 12.80 -9.04
CA ASP A 178 -15.37 12.64 -9.53
C ASP A 178 -14.29 12.90 -8.49
N LYS A 179 -14.65 13.48 -7.35
CA LYS A 179 -13.77 13.69 -6.21
C LYS A 179 -13.84 12.55 -5.21
N ARG A 180 -14.81 11.65 -5.30
CA ARG A 180 -14.96 10.56 -4.33
C ARG A 180 -13.76 9.61 -4.40
N THR A 181 -13.07 9.50 -3.28
CA THR A 181 -11.87 8.68 -3.12
C THR A 181 -12.14 7.53 -2.15
N LYS A 182 -11.15 6.64 -2.00
CA LYS A 182 -11.21 5.50 -1.07
C LYS A 182 -11.73 5.94 0.31
N TYR A 183 -12.59 5.12 0.90
CA TYR A 183 -13.16 5.32 2.24
C TYR A 183 -13.46 3.97 2.88
N ILE A 184 -13.66 3.92 4.19
CA ILE A 184 -14.15 2.76 4.92
C ILE A 184 -15.52 3.05 5.54
N LYS A 185 -16.29 2.00 5.86
CA LYS A 185 -17.58 2.14 6.53
C LYS A 185 -17.41 2.37 8.03
N SER A 186 -18.14 3.34 8.57
CA SER A 186 -18.17 3.72 9.99
C SER A 186 -16.76 3.90 10.57
N PRO A 187 -15.94 4.81 10.02
CA PRO A 187 -14.60 5.10 10.52
C PRO A 187 -14.66 5.67 11.94
N ASP A 188 -13.59 5.47 12.70
CA ASP A 188 -13.39 6.08 14.00
C ASP A 188 -11.91 6.41 14.18
N MET A 189 -11.56 7.68 13.98
CA MET A 189 -10.18 8.15 14.12
C MET A 189 -9.68 8.04 15.56
N GLY A 190 -10.54 8.27 16.55
CA GLY A 190 -10.19 8.19 17.97
C GLY A 190 -9.96 6.75 18.44
N GLY A 191 -10.76 5.81 17.93
CA GLY A 191 -10.63 4.37 18.17
C GLY A 191 -9.64 3.65 17.26
N GLY A 192 -8.94 4.35 16.36
CA GLY A 192 -7.96 3.74 15.46
C GLY A 192 -8.56 2.96 14.28
N LYS A 193 -9.85 3.10 14.00
CA LYS A 193 -10.52 2.49 12.84
C LYS A 193 -10.32 3.38 11.61
N PHE A 194 -9.14 3.28 11.03
CA PHE A 194 -8.72 3.85 9.76
C PHE A 194 -7.55 3.03 9.19
N TYR A 195 -7.25 3.19 7.90
CA TYR A 195 -5.99 2.72 7.35
C TYR A 195 -4.96 3.84 7.37
N ASP A 196 -3.77 3.55 7.87
CA ASP A 196 -2.57 4.37 7.67
C ASP A 196 -2.14 4.26 6.20
N LEU A 197 -1.72 5.37 5.59
CA LEU A 197 -1.37 5.48 4.18
C LEU A 197 0.04 6.02 4.00
N MET A 198 0.88 5.22 3.37
CA MET A 198 2.20 5.64 2.89
C MET A 198 2.24 5.59 1.36
N GLN A 199 2.80 6.62 0.72
CA GLN A 199 2.90 6.66 -0.73
C GLN A 199 4.20 7.30 -1.24
N PHE A 200 4.78 6.62 -2.23
CA PHE A 200 5.82 7.15 -3.11
C PHE A 200 5.20 7.60 -4.44
N ARG A 201 5.74 8.67 -5.03
CA ARG A 201 5.37 9.18 -6.34
C ARG A 201 6.62 9.62 -7.09
N SER A 202 6.87 9.08 -8.28
CA SER A 202 8.17 9.24 -8.95
C SER A 202 8.50 10.65 -9.43
N GLY A 203 7.50 11.50 -9.62
CA GLY A 203 7.68 12.90 -10.01
C GLY A 203 7.85 13.88 -8.85
N GLU A 204 7.73 13.40 -7.60
CA GLU A 204 7.66 14.26 -6.42
C GLU A 204 8.74 13.88 -5.41
N LYS A 205 9.52 14.87 -4.95
CA LYS A 205 10.68 14.66 -4.07
C LYS A 205 10.32 14.66 -2.57
N LYS A 206 9.12 14.18 -2.23
CA LYS A 206 8.64 14.12 -0.83
C LYS A 206 7.82 12.84 -0.58
N PRO A 207 7.85 12.31 0.65
CA PRO A 207 6.92 11.26 1.06
C PRO A 207 5.49 11.81 1.17
N PHE A 208 4.51 10.94 0.95
CA PHE A 208 3.09 11.22 1.20
C PHE A 208 2.59 10.28 2.29
N ASP A 209 2.11 10.88 3.37
CA ASP A 209 1.76 10.19 4.61
C ASP A 209 0.40 10.69 5.11
N GLY A 210 -0.54 9.78 5.31
CA GLY A 210 -1.91 10.14 5.68
C GLY A 210 -2.74 8.93 6.05
N HIS A 211 -4.02 8.95 5.72
CA HIS A 211 -4.94 7.89 6.11
C HIS A 211 -6.13 7.71 5.17
N VAL A 212 -6.85 6.61 5.35
CA VAL A 212 -8.17 6.38 4.76
C VAL A 212 -9.17 6.11 5.89
N ALA A 213 -10.12 7.04 6.03
CA ALA A 213 -11.24 6.98 6.95
C ALA A 213 -12.56 7.14 6.17
N ASP A 214 -13.34 8.19 6.41
CA ASP A 214 -14.51 8.57 5.60
C ASP A 214 -14.12 9.06 4.20
N GLN A 215 -12.85 9.44 4.03
CA GLN A 215 -12.20 9.76 2.78
C GLN A 215 -10.72 9.41 2.85
N ARG A 216 -10.05 9.45 1.69
CA ARG A 216 -8.60 9.38 1.62
C ARG A 216 -8.00 10.75 1.84
N VAL A 217 -7.19 10.87 2.88
CA VAL A 217 -6.33 12.03 3.16
C VAL A 217 -4.89 11.63 2.83
N ALA A 218 -4.26 12.33 1.90
CA ALA A 218 -2.95 11.94 1.35
C ALA A 218 -1.74 12.55 2.07
N GLU A 219 -1.96 13.53 2.95
CA GLU A 219 -0.93 14.26 3.68
C GLU A 219 -1.43 14.56 5.12
N GLY A 220 -0.51 14.76 6.06
CA GLY A 220 -0.82 15.10 7.44
C GLY A 220 -0.28 14.10 8.47
N GLY A 221 0.02 12.87 8.03
CA GLY A 221 0.85 11.93 8.76
C GLY A 221 2.29 12.43 8.90
N LYS A 222 3.01 11.91 9.89
CA LYS A 222 4.41 12.29 10.18
C LYS A 222 5.31 11.10 10.46
N ALA A 223 4.81 9.88 10.37
CA ALA A 223 5.57 8.68 10.66
C ALA A 223 6.47 8.28 9.49
N LEU A 224 6.07 8.54 8.24
CA LEU A 224 6.84 8.26 7.04
C LEU A 224 7.95 9.31 6.86
N LEU A 225 9.18 8.92 7.17
CA LEU A 225 10.35 9.79 7.08
C LEU A 225 10.87 9.91 5.65
N LYS A 226 10.86 8.80 4.91
CA LYS A 226 11.35 8.74 3.52
C LYS A 226 10.50 7.78 2.69
N ALA A 227 10.39 8.13 1.42
CA ALA A 227 9.85 7.30 0.35
C ALA A 227 10.79 7.45 -0.84
N ASP A 228 11.83 6.61 -0.89
CA ASP A 228 12.89 6.70 -1.90
C ASP A 228 12.61 5.68 -3.00
N GLY A 229 12.64 6.12 -4.25
CA GLY A 229 12.45 5.25 -5.41
C GLY A 229 13.55 5.46 -6.46
N VAL A 230 14.17 4.37 -6.90
CA VAL A 230 15.25 4.39 -7.89
C VAL A 230 15.03 3.33 -8.96
N LYS A 231 15.59 3.56 -10.15
CA LYS A 231 15.68 2.54 -11.20
C LYS A 231 17.02 1.83 -11.08
N GLU A 232 16.99 0.55 -10.71
CA GLU A 232 18.16 -0.33 -10.68
C GLU A 232 18.11 -1.25 -11.91
N GLY A 233 18.88 -0.89 -12.94
CA GLY A 233 18.79 -1.57 -14.24
C GLY A 233 17.40 -1.38 -14.86
N ASN A 234 16.68 -2.48 -15.08
CA ASN A 234 15.32 -2.47 -15.61
C ASN A 234 14.23 -2.58 -14.54
N LYS A 235 14.56 -2.40 -13.25
CA LYS A 235 13.63 -2.55 -12.13
C LYS A 235 13.40 -1.22 -11.43
N TRP A 236 12.20 -1.04 -10.89
CA TRP A 236 11.97 -0.09 -9.82
C TRP A 236 12.32 -0.74 -8.48
N VAL A 237 12.99 0.02 -7.62
CA VAL A 237 13.19 -0.29 -6.21
C VAL A 237 12.67 0.88 -5.41
N VAL A 238 11.67 0.64 -4.56
CA VAL A 238 11.09 1.65 -3.67
C VAL A 238 11.27 1.21 -2.23
N VAL A 239 11.78 2.10 -1.38
CA VAL A 239 11.95 1.89 0.05
C VAL A 239 11.20 2.96 0.82
N PHE A 240 10.28 2.53 1.68
CA PHE A 240 9.71 3.38 2.72
C PHE A 240 10.54 3.24 4.00
N THR A 241 10.89 4.36 4.61
CA THR A 241 11.46 4.43 5.96
C THR A 241 10.46 5.16 6.84
N ARG A 242 9.92 4.46 7.83
CA ARG A 242 8.84 4.96 8.69
C ARG A 242 9.20 4.72 10.15
N LYS A 243 8.92 5.67 11.04
CA LYS A 243 8.98 5.42 12.49
C LYS A 243 8.04 4.28 12.85
N LEU A 244 8.45 3.43 13.80
CA LEU A 244 7.55 2.44 14.41
C LEU A 244 6.47 3.15 15.23
N ALA A 245 6.87 4.18 15.99
CA ALA A 245 5.93 5.07 16.64
C ALA A 245 5.07 5.80 15.60
N GLY A 246 3.76 5.87 15.85
CA GLY A 246 2.92 6.87 15.17
C GLY A 246 3.36 8.27 15.59
N ALA A 247 3.27 9.25 14.68
CA ALA A 247 3.80 10.59 14.92
C ALA A 247 2.77 11.72 14.74
N ALA A 248 1.60 11.42 14.17
CA ALA A 248 0.49 12.33 14.00
C ALA A 248 -0.84 11.59 13.84
N THR A 249 -1.94 12.35 13.74
CA THR A 249 -3.24 11.83 13.35
C THR A 249 -3.14 11.15 11.98
N GLY A 250 -3.63 9.91 11.90
CA GLY A 250 -3.51 9.09 10.69
C GLY A 250 -2.33 8.12 10.71
N ASP A 251 -1.46 8.18 11.74
CA ASP A 251 -0.35 7.26 11.89
C ASP A 251 -0.67 6.19 12.96
N HIS A 252 -0.65 4.92 12.57
CA HIS A 252 -0.73 3.82 13.54
C HIS A 252 0.62 3.55 14.21
N ALA A 253 0.64 3.29 15.51
CA ALA A 253 1.85 2.74 16.13
C ALA A 253 2.03 1.26 15.72
N ILE A 254 3.24 0.92 15.28
CA ILE A 254 3.69 -0.45 15.01
C ILE A 254 4.46 -0.94 16.23
N VAL A 255 3.87 -1.87 16.99
CA VAL A 255 4.39 -2.32 18.29
C VAL A 255 4.64 -3.83 18.30
N PRO A 256 5.60 -4.32 19.11
CA PRO A 256 5.83 -5.75 19.28
C PRO A 256 4.55 -6.50 19.71
N GLY A 257 4.41 -7.74 19.25
CA GLY A 257 3.30 -8.63 19.62
C GLY A 257 1.97 -8.35 18.92
N LYS A 258 1.88 -7.31 18.08
CA LYS A 258 0.69 -6.99 17.30
C LYS A 258 0.85 -7.40 15.84
N THR A 259 -0.25 -7.83 15.22
CA THR A 259 -0.32 -8.16 13.78
C THR A 259 -1.14 -7.10 13.06
N TYR A 260 -0.66 -6.67 11.91
CA TYR A 260 -1.23 -5.61 11.09
C TYR A 260 -1.65 -6.16 9.74
N ASN A 261 -2.84 -5.81 9.26
CA ASN A 261 -3.30 -6.20 7.94
C ASN A 261 -2.91 -5.13 6.94
N PHE A 262 -2.28 -5.54 5.85
CA PHE A 262 -1.78 -4.62 4.84
C PHE A 262 -2.06 -5.09 3.42
N GLY A 263 -1.92 -4.13 2.51
CA GLY A 263 -1.84 -4.35 1.08
C GLY A 263 -1.27 -3.12 0.41
N PHE A 264 -0.95 -3.23 -0.86
CA PHE A 264 -0.37 -2.14 -1.61
C PHE A 264 -0.87 -2.12 -3.06
N ALA A 265 -0.75 -0.95 -3.66
CA ALA A 265 -1.15 -0.68 -5.03
C ALA A 265 -0.02 0.02 -5.77
N ILE A 266 0.16 -0.37 -7.03
CA ILE A 266 1.12 0.23 -7.94
C ILE A 266 0.35 0.81 -9.12
N HIS A 267 0.42 2.13 -9.26
CA HIS A 267 0.13 2.81 -10.51
C HIS A 267 1.42 2.82 -11.33
N GLU A 268 1.41 2.15 -12.47
CA GLU A 268 2.51 2.13 -13.44
C GLU A 268 2.11 2.86 -14.70
N ASP A 269 3.09 3.24 -15.52
CA ASP A 269 2.87 3.87 -16.82
C ASP A 269 1.87 5.05 -16.76
N HIS A 270 2.15 5.99 -15.85
CA HIS A 270 1.36 7.20 -15.68
C HIS A 270 -0.14 6.95 -15.39
N THR A 271 -0.51 5.76 -14.92
CA THR A 271 -1.91 5.47 -14.58
C THR A 271 -2.33 6.17 -13.28
N GLU A 272 -3.64 6.33 -13.10
CA GLU A 272 -4.20 6.90 -11.88
C GLU A 272 -5.55 6.27 -11.49
N ALA A 273 -6.10 6.73 -10.36
CA ALA A 273 -7.40 6.29 -9.86
C ALA A 273 -7.52 4.76 -9.83
N ARG A 274 -8.55 4.17 -10.46
CA ARG A 274 -8.74 2.71 -10.47
C ARG A 274 -7.74 1.93 -11.32
N TYR A 275 -6.94 2.59 -12.17
CA TYR A 275 -6.10 1.93 -13.17
C TYR A 275 -4.79 1.34 -12.62
N HIS A 276 -4.81 0.74 -11.42
CA HIS A 276 -3.64 0.24 -10.70
C HIS A 276 -3.56 -1.28 -10.65
N TYR A 277 -2.36 -1.80 -10.39
CA TYR A 277 -2.18 -3.14 -9.87
C TYR A 277 -2.35 -3.12 -8.35
N VAL A 278 -2.94 -4.16 -7.79
CA VAL A 278 -3.21 -4.26 -6.35
C VAL A 278 -2.81 -5.63 -5.82
N SER A 279 -2.27 -5.65 -4.60
CA SER A 279 -1.99 -6.89 -3.87
C SER A 279 -3.26 -7.43 -3.21
N LEU A 280 -3.33 -8.74 -2.99
CA LEU A 280 -4.26 -9.32 -2.01
C LEU A 280 -3.94 -8.83 -0.59
N GLY A 281 -4.75 -9.24 0.40
CA GLY A 281 -4.52 -8.93 1.82
C GLY A 281 -3.40 -9.79 2.43
N TYR A 282 -2.39 -9.14 3.01
CA TYR A 282 -1.29 -9.77 3.73
C TYR A 282 -1.24 -9.26 5.17
N GLN A 283 -0.42 -9.91 5.99
CA GLN A 283 -0.22 -9.55 7.38
C GLN A 283 1.26 -9.38 7.68
N PHE A 284 1.59 -8.47 8.60
CA PHE A 284 2.93 -8.38 9.16
C PHE A 284 2.92 -8.17 10.66
N GLY A 285 4.04 -8.45 11.31
CA GLY A 285 4.32 -8.09 12.70
C GLY A 285 5.82 -8.13 12.96
N LEU A 286 6.23 -7.69 14.15
CA LEU A 286 7.64 -7.55 14.51
C LEU A 286 8.16 -8.80 15.23
N ASP A 287 9.34 -9.25 14.84
CA ASP A 287 10.19 -10.24 15.52
C ASP A 287 9.54 -11.60 15.85
N LYS A 288 8.37 -11.90 15.30
CA LYS A 288 7.61 -13.12 15.61
C LYS A 288 6.97 -13.69 14.36
N ALA A 289 7.27 -14.95 14.06
CA ALA A 289 6.49 -15.70 13.08
C ALA A 289 5.11 -16.06 13.69
N VAL A 290 4.06 -16.00 12.86
CA VAL A 290 2.76 -16.56 13.21
C VAL A 290 2.60 -17.87 12.46
N ASP A 291 2.73 -18.98 13.20
CA ASP A 291 2.60 -20.31 12.63
C ASP A 291 1.23 -20.48 11.96
N ASN A 292 1.20 -21.16 10.81
CA ASN A 292 0.00 -21.47 10.02
C ASN A 292 -0.70 -20.29 9.31
N VAL A 293 -0.18 -19.05 9.38
CA VAL A 293 -0.68 -17.93 8.58
C VAL A 293 0.15 -17.75 7.31
N LYS A 294 -0.33 -18.30 6.18
CA LYS A 294 0.41 -18.31 4.91
C LYS A 294 0.71 -16.92 4.34
N ASN A 295 -0.14 -15.93 4.58
CA ASN A 295 -0.02 -14.56 4.09
C ASN A 295 0.65 -13.60 5.10
N TYR A 296 1.39 -14.15 6.07
CA TYR A 296 2.13 -13.39 7.07
C TYR A 296 3.58 -13.08 6.61
N TYR A 297 4.12 -11.95 7.05
CA TYR A 297 5.50 -11.54 6.89
C TYR A 297 6.07 -11.13 8.25
N ASN A 298 7.12 -11.82 8.71
CA ASN A 298 7.84 -11.44 9.92
C ASN A 298 8.85 -10.32 9.61
N VAL A 299 8.63 -9.13 10.16
CA VAL A 299 9.58 -8.02 10.08
C VAL A 299 10.60 -8.23 11.19
N ALA A 300 11.77 -8.76 10.83
CA ALA A 300 12.83 -9.03 11.78
C ALA A 300 13.69 -7.77 12.04
N LYS A 301 14.16 -7.65 13.28
CA LYS A 301 15.15 -6.65 13.66
C LYS A 301 16.48 -6.85 12.91
N GLN A 302 17.09 -5.76 12.46
CA GLN A 302 18.43 -5.70 11.90
C GLN A 302 19.26 -4.57 12.51
#